data_AF-A0A9D7JU70-F1
#
_entry.id   AF-A0A9D7JU70-F1
#
_cell.length_a   1.000
_cell.length_b   1.000
_cell.length_c   1.000
_cell.angle_alpha   90.00
_cell.angle_beta   90.00
_cell.angle_gamma   90.00
#
_symmetry.space_group_name_H-M   'P 1'
#
loop_
_entity.id
_entity.type
_entity.pdbx_description
1 polymer ?
#
loop_
_entity_poly.entity_id
_entity_poly.type
_entity_poly.pdbx_seq_one_letter_code
_entity_poly.pdbx_strand_id
1 'polypeptide(L)'
;MVAGEEFIINFTEDLAFISDTKSLAISQLNLPAFARKFYAEAHWLCRIISYNAREKKIFAEIVEYHLGHEPFLPDQEEIEDDYEVEKIIFRSIDTNKLLITLGGVTRMEAYISNPQPQDEAYQMFTFEALRETEPLIETVAGPLPYEKILPTPKIKIINSEIKVAWKDLRFDFGFCTVEHKMKQLNNQVELRMYNQCLRPEFDAIKNYFSKKLNSKKINVKLQLKCDQANVIESRATSKEIDLINPSIIESIKFEMLKELPKKKYMEPIDKSLFTMDQYFESLKDESSGLGAFYDNESMLLDDILSITSTKHYKNLRYLSDLHAHQIMKLRFILKPFSFVFLIEGVRAYHIIWETLNTEEATYVWHTEKNLPHLKGMLQHVEAIIQTIQVQGKLSYIQSGESNYKRIFHDYSKLVDGFVKWKGDLENILY
;
A
#
# COMPACT_ATOMS: atom_id res chain seq x y z
N MET A 1 -22.00 19.72 -4.60
CA MET A 1 -21.33 18.42 -4.78
C MET A 1 -22.35 17.31 -4.84
N VAL A 2 -22.95 17.21 -6.01
CA VAL A 2 -23.75 16.07 -6.41
C VAL A 2 -22.80 15.00 -6.96
N ALA A 3 -23.01 13.75 -6.57
CA ALA A 3 -22.28 12.63 -7.16
C ALA A 3 -22.50 12.62 -8.68
N GLY A 4 -21.41 12.60 -9.45
CA GLY A 4 -21.41 12.66 -10.91
C GLY A 4 -20.96 14.00 -11.50
N GLU A 5 -20.89 15.07 -10.72
CA GLU A 5 -20.34 16.36 -11.16
C GLU A 5 -18.85 16.25 -11.49
N GLU A 6 -18.42 16.96 -12.52
CA GLU A 6 -17.02 17.02 -12.96
C GLU A 6 -16.36 18.32 -12.51
N PHE A 7 -15.06 18.27 -12.23
CA PHE A 7 -14.26 19.40 -11.80
C PHE A 7 -12.80 19.23 -12.21
N ILE A 8 -12.11 20.34 -12.43
CA ILE A 8 -10.71 20.41 -12.84
C ILE A 8 -9.82 20.64 -11.63
N ILE A 9 -8.70 19.92 -11.57
CA ILE A 9 -7.63 20.20 -10.62
C ILE A 9 -6.41 20.64 -11.41
N ASN A 10 -5.94 21.86 -11.18
CA ASN A 10 -4.71 22.39 -11.77
C ASN A 10 -3.53 22.13 -10.83
N PHE A 11 -2.43 21.59 -11.33
CA PHE A 11 -1.24 21.28 -10.55
C PHE A 11 -0.11 22.21 -10.95
N THR A 12 0.45 22.88 -9.96
CA THR A 12 1.65 23.72 -10.11
C THR A 12 2.56 23.45 -8.93
N GLU A 13 3.77 22.99 -9.21
CA GLU A 13 4.75 22.63 -8.17
C GLU A 13 4.18 21.65 -7.13
N ASP A 14 4.10 22.05 -5.86
CA ASP A 14 3.63 21.25 -4.73
C ASP A 14 2.17 21.57 -4.34
N LEU A 15 1.44 22.26 -5.21
CA LEU A 15 0.06 22.68 -5.00
C LEU A 15 -0.89 22.13 -6.07
N ALA A 16 -2.10 21.81 -5.63
CA ALA A 16 -3.23 21.40 -6.44
C ALA A 16 -4.38 22.40 -6.23
N PHE A 17 -4.72 23.15 -7.26
CA PHE A 17 -5.75 24.18 -7.26
C PHE A 17 -7.09 23.60 -7.71
N ILE A 18 -8.12 23.86 -6.92
CA ILE A 18 -9.51 23.44 -7.21
C ILE A 18 -10.41 24.62 -7.58
N SER A 19 -9.92 25.84 -7.37
CA SER A 19 -10.45 27.11 -7.87
C SER A 19 -9.29 28.13 -7.95
N ASP A 20 -9.56 29.34 -8.43
CA ASP A 20 -8.55 30.41 -8.52
C ASP A 20 -8.02 30.85 -7.14
N THR A 21 -8.80 30.63 -6.08
CA THR A 21 -8.49 31.07 -4.72
C THR A 21 -8.20 29.92 -3.75
N LYS A 22 -8.50 28.67 -4.13
CA LYS A 22 -8.35 27.50 -3.25
C LYS A 22 -7.34 26.49 -3.78
N SER A 23 -6.28 26.29 -2.98
CA SER A 23 -5.24 25.29 -3.22
C SER A 23 -5.15 24.27 -2.08
N LEU A 24 -4.77 23.05 -2.43
CA LEU A 24 -4.43 21.96 -1.54
C LEU A 24 -2.95 21.60 -1.73
N ALA A 25 -2.24 21.34 -0.63
CA ALA A 25 -0.91 20.74 -0.72
C ALA A 25 -1.01 19.31 -1.25
N ILE A 26 -0.01 18.83 -1.99
CA ILE A 26 0.03 17.44 -2.49
C ILE A 26 -0.26 16.39 -1.40
N SER A 27 0.16 16.61 -0.15
CA SER A 27 -0.10 15.70 0.98
C SER A 27 -1.58 15.59 1.37
N GLN A 28 -2.41 16.55 0.95
CA GLN A 28 -3.87 16.54 1.11
C GLN A 28 -4.56 15.77 -0.02
N LEU A 29 -3.79 15.23 -0.96
CA LEU A 29 -4.25 14.30 -1.97
C LEU A 29 -3.71 12.91 -1.62
N ASN A 30 -4.46 11.84 -1.90
CA ASN A 30 -3.95 10.46 -1.74
C ASN A 30 -2.99 10.03 -2.86
N LEU A 31 -2.10 10.93 -3.28
CA LEU A 31 -1.10 10.62 -4.29
C LEU A 31 -0.01 9.70 -3.70
N PRO A 32 0.63 8.86 -4.52
CA PRO A 32 1.76 8.04 -4.08
C PRO A 32 2.89 8.88 -3.48
N ALA A 33 3.64 8.34 -2.53
CA ALA A 33 4.68 9.08 -1.78
C ALA A 33 5.81 9.68 -2.64
N PHE A 34 5.99 9.21 -3.87
CA PHE A 34 6.95 9.75 -4.83
C PHE A 34 6.44 11.02 -5.55
N ALA A 35 5.13 11.23 -5.60
CA ALA A 35 4.47 12.29 -6.34
C ALA A 35 4.44 13.59 -5.53
N ARG A 36 5.60 14.07 -5.08
CA ARG A 36 5.72 15.21 -4.15
C ARG A 36 5.61 16.58 -4.81
N LYS A 37 5.93 16.66 -6.11
CA LYS A 37 5.98 17.91 -6.88
C LYS A 37 5.75 17.63 -8.37
N PHE A 38 4.97 18.49 -9.00
CA PHE A 38 4.78 18.58 -10.45
C PHE A 38 5.84 19.53 -11.02
N TYR A 39 6.68 19.00 -11.92
CA TYR A 39 7.77 19.75 -12.55
C TYR A 39 7.34 20.49 -13.83
N ALA A 40 6.12 20.22 -14.29
CA ALA A 40 5.43 20.94 -15.36
C ALA A 40 4.00 21.21 -14.89
N GLU A 41 3.39 22.28 -15.40
CA GLU A 41 1.94 22.49 -15.22
C GLU A 41 1.18 21.29 -15.77
N ALA A 42 0.15 20.87 -15.06
CA ALA A 42 -0.73 19.79 -15.46
C ALA A 42 -2.15 20.08 -14.95
N HIS A 43 -3.14 19.51 -15.60
CA HIS A 43 -4.51 19.58 -15.12
C HIS A 43 -5.20 18.23 -15.28
N TRP A 44 -6.02 17.87 -14.31
CA TRP A 44 -6.78 16.63 -14.33
C TRP A 44 -8.27 16.93 -14.29
N LEU A 45 -9.02 16.30 -15.21
CA LEU A 45 -10.48 16.29 -15.15
C LEU A 45 -10.90 15.17 -14.21
N CYS A 46 -11.62 15.52 -13.15
CA CYS A 46 -12.07 14.60 -12.11
C CYS A 46 -13.59 14.58 -12.04
N ARG A 47 -14.17 13.45 -11.63
CA ARG A 47 -15.59 13.28 -11.37
C ARG A 47 -15.82 12.98 -9.90
N ILE A 48 -16.73 13.69 -9.26
CA ILE A 48 -17.09 13.50 -7.85
C ILE A 48 -17.87 12.21 -7.72
N ILE A 49 -17.42 11.32 -6.85
CA ILE A 49 -18.14 10.11 -6.46
C ILE A 49 -18.98 10.40 -5.21
N SER A 50 -18.39 11.06 -4.23
CA SER A 50 -19.08 11.48 -3.01
C SER A 50 -18.31 12.59 -2.28
N TYR A 51 -19.03 13.37 -1.47
CA TYR A 51 -18.46 14.37 -0.57
C TYR A 51 -18.86 14.06 0.88
N ASN A 52 -17.89 14.12 1.80
CA ASN A 52 -18.11 14.00 3.23
C ASN A 52 -17.91 15.37 3.88
N ALA A 53 -19.02 16.03 4.23
CA ALA A 53 -19.02 17.36 4.84
C ALA A 53 -18.31 17.41 6.20
N ARG A 54 -18.36 16.32 6.98
CA ARG A 54 -17.75 16.28 8.30
C ARG A 54 -16.22 16.18 8.24
N GLU A 55 -15.71 15.44 7.27
CA GLU A 55 -14.28 15.26 7.03
C GLU A 55 -13.70 16.25 6.02
N LYS A 56 -14.54 17.13 5.46
CA LYS A 56 -14.16 18.09 4.42
C LYS A 56 -13.44 17.41 3.26
N LYS A 57 -13.93 16.22 2.87
CA LYS A 57 -13.22 15.28 2.01
C LYS A 57 -14.05 14.92 0.78
N ILE A 58 -13.43 15.02 -0.39
CA ILE A 58 -13.99 14.56 -1.66
C ILE A 58 -13.43 13.18 -1.99
N PHE A 59 -14.30 12.26 -2.41
CA PHE A 59 -13.93 11.04 -3.10
C PHE A 59 -14.20 11.22 -4.59
N ALA A 60 -13.17 11.09 -5.44
CA ALA A 60 -13.25 11.41 -6.87
C ALA A 60 -12.64 10.32 -7.76
N GLU A 61 -13.04 10.28 -9.02
CA GLU A 61 -12.46 9.48 -10.09
C GLU A 61 -11.73 10.40 -11.07
N ILE A 62 -10.51 10.06 -11.48
CA ILE A 62 -9.80 10.84 -12.49
C ILE A 62 -10.26 10.35 -13.85
N VAL A 63 -10.89 11.24 -14.62
CA VAL A 63 -11.39 10.97 -15.97
C VAL A 63 -10.26 11.13 -16.97
N GLU A 64 -9.53 12.24 -16.90
CA GLU A 64 -8.46 12.58 -17.84
C GLU A 64 -7.25 13.23 -17.17
N TYR A 65 -6.08 13.09 -17.80
CA TYR A 65 -4.80 13.65 -17.36
C TYR A 65 -4.21 14.42 -18.51
N HIS A 66 -3.88 15.70 -18.29
CA HIS A 66 -3.36 16.58 -19.31
C HIS A 66 -2.17 17.38 -18.78
N LEU A 67 -1.32 17.82 -19.70
CA LEU A 67 -0.24 18.77 -19.44
C LEU A 67 -0.73 20.19 -19.72
N GLY A 68 -0.19 21.15 -18.99
CA GLY A 68 -0.57 22.55 -19.03
C GLY A 68 -1.73 22.89 -18.09
N HIS A 69 -2.00 24.18 -17.99
CA HIS A 69 -3.10 24.75 -17.21
C HIS A 69 -4.41 24.76 -18.00
N GLU A 70 -5.53 24.49 -17.32
CA GLU A 70 -6.89 24.59 -17.90
C GLU A 70 -7.76 25.52 -17.05
N PRO A 71 -8.58 26.41 -17.64
CA PRO A 71 -9.56 27.18 -16.88
C PRO A 71 -10.54 26.29 -16.13
N PHE A 72 -10.96 26.70 -14.93
CA PHE A 72 -11.96 25.96 -14.16
C PHE A 72 -13.33 25.96 -14.87
N LEU A 73 -14.15 24.94 -14.60
CA LEU A 73 -15.50 24.87 -15.16
C LEU A 73 -16.39 25.98 -14.58
N PRO A 74 -17.38 26.52 -15.33
CA PRO A 74 -18.21 27.63 -14.85
C PRO A 74 -18.94 27.36 -13.53
N ASP A 75 -19.40 26.13 -13.33
CA ASP A 75 -20.13 25.71 -12.13
C ASP A 75 -19.18 25.27 -10.99
N GLN A 76 -17.87 25.27 -11.24
CA GLN A 76 -16.86 24.85 -10.28
C GLN A 76 -16.59 25.90 -9.21
N GLU A 77 -16.87 27.17 -9.47
CA GLU A 77 -16.74 28.24 -8.47
C GLU A 77 -17.70 28.01 -7.28
N GLU A 78 -18.85 27.35 -7.49
CA GLU A 78 -19.79 26.97 -6.43
C GLU A 78 -19.21 25.90 -5.46
N ILE A 79 -18.15 25.18 -5.85
CA ILE A 79 -17.43 24.25 -4.96
C ILE A 79 -16.81 24.99 -3.79
N GLU A 80 -16.40 26.25 -3.98
CA GLU A 80 -15.72 27.03 -2.96
C GLU A 80 -16.69 27.61 -1.94
N ASP A 81 -17.81 28.15 -2.39
CA ASP A 81 -18.78 28.84 -1.54
C ASP A 81 -19.64 27.87 -0.70
N ASP A 82 -19.98 26.70 -1.24
CA ASP A 82 -20.87 25.74 -0.57
C ASP A 82 -20.12 24.60 0.16
N TYR A 83 -18.83 24.38 -0.13
CA TYR A 83 -18.09 23.20 0.36
C TYR A 83 -16.69 23.51 0.92
N GLU A 84 -16.55 23.30 2.23
CA GLU A 84 -15.23 23.26 2.87
C GLU A 84 -14.52 21.95 2.48
N VAL A 85 -13.64 22.02 1.50
CA VAL A 85 -12.75 20.92 1.06
C VAL A 85 -11.34 21.10 1.60
N GLU A 86 -10.85 20.11 2.35
CA GLU A 86 -9.48 20.02 2.88
C GLU A 86 -8.71 18.79 2.36
N LYS A 87 -9.40 17.80 1.78
CA LYS A 87 -8.77 16.56 1.29
C LYS A 87 -9.47 16.01 0.05
N ILE A 88 -8.69 15.49 -0.91
CA ILE A 88 -9.20 14.76 -2.08
C ILE A 88 -8.61 13.36 -2.11
N ILE A 89 -9.49 12.36 -2.26
CA ILE A 89 -9.11 10.96 -2.37
C ILE A 89 -9.59 10.45 -3.73
N PHE A 90 -8.65 10.04 -4.57
CA PHE A 90 -8.93 9.41 -5.85
C PHE A 90 -9.21 7.91 -5.68
N ARG A 91 -10.25 7.42 -6.33
CA ARG A 91 -10.64 6.01 -6.40
C ARG A 91 -9.52 5.15 -6.99
N SER A 92 -8.86 5.65 -8.02
CA SER A 92 -7.72 5.02 -8.68
C SER A 92 -6.90 6.08 -9.39
N ILE A 93 -5.58 5.88 -9.43
CA ILE A 93 -4.63 6.76 -10.13
C ILE A 93 -3.89 5.92 -11.18
N ASP A 94 -3.83 6.42 -12.41
CA ASP A 94 -3.03 5.82 -13.48
C ASP A 94 -1.58 6.29 -13.31
N THR A 95 -0.73 5.41 -12.79
CA THR A 95 0.68 5.73 -12.51
C THR A 95 1.44 6.23 -13.73
N ASN A 96 1.14 5.73 -14.94
CA ASN A 96 1.85 6.20 -16.14
C ASN A 96 1.46 7.63 -16.49
N LYS A 97 0.15 7.93 -16.46
CA LYS A 97 -0.35 9.29 -16.73
C LYS A 97 0.04 10.28 -15.62
N LEU A 98 0.09 9.81 -14.37
CA LEU A 98 0.65 10.56 -13.25
C LEU A 98 2.13 10.88 -13.48
N LEU A 99 2.96 9.91 -13.89
CA LEU A 99 4.38 10.17 -14.15
C LEU A 99 4.60 11.14 -15.31
N ILE A 100 3.76 11.08 -16.35
CA ILE A 100 3.77 12.03 -17.46
C ILE A 100 3.47 13.44 -16.95
N THR A 101 2.41 13.60 -16.15
CA THR A 101 2.01 14.90 -15.60
C THR A 101 2.98 15.43 -14.54
N LEU A 102 3.59 14.56 -13.73
CA LEU A 102 4.65 14.93 -12.78
C LEU A 102 5.91 15.43 -13.48
N GLY A 103 6.37 14.71 -14.51
CA GLY A 103 7.69 14.92 -15.11
C GLY A 103 7.75 15.93 -16.25
N GLY A 104 6.62 16.20 -16.91
CA GLY A 104 6.60 16.92 -18.19
C GLY A 104 7.28 16.12 -19.33
N VAL A 105 7.14 16.62 -20.56
CA VAL A 105 7.66 15.94 -21.78
C VAL A 105 9.19 15.76 -21.75
N THR A 106 9.92 16.58 -20.99
CA THR A 106 11.39 16.67 -21.02
C THR A 106 12.12 15.59 -20.20
N ARG A 107 11.43 14.85 -19.32
CA ARG A 107 12.08 13.82 -18.47
C ARG A 107 12.10 12.40 -19.06
N MET A 108 11.47 12.16 -20.21
CA MET A 108 11.53 10.85 -20.87
C MET A 108 12.89 10.55 -21.51
N GLU A 109 13.59 11.56 -22.06
CA GLU A 109 14.86 11.32 -22.77
C GLU A 109 16.00 10.93 -21.82
N ALA A 110 15.98 11.45 -20.58
CA ALA A 110 17.00 11.15 -19.57
C ALA A 110 16.79 9.78 -18.88
N TYR A 111 15.55 9.31 -18.73
CA TYR A 111 15.25 8.03 -18.06
C TYR A 111 15.47 6.80 -18.95
N ILE A 112 15.38 6.96 -20.28
CA ILE A 112 15.59 5.86 -21.23
C ILE A 112 17.09 5.59 -21.44
N SER A 113 17.96 6.56 -21.18
CA SER A 113 19.37 6.49 -21.58
C SER A 113 20.35 6.15 -20.45
N ASN A 114 19.96 6.16 -19.16
CA ASN A 114 20.85 5.66 -18.10
C ASN A 114 20.12 5.33 -16.77
N PRO A 115 20.01 4.06 -16.35
CA PRO A 115 19.54 3.71 -15.02
C PRO A 115 20.73 3.48 -14.07
N GLN A 116 20.59 3.98 -12.82
CA GLN A 116 21.26 3.61 -11.53
C GLN A 116 21.93 4.82 -10.83
N PRO A 117 22.14 4.78 -9.49
CA PRO A 117 21.19 4.61 -8.38
C PRO A 117 21.29 5.79 -7.34
N GLN A 118 20.30 5.91 -6.45
CA GLN A 118 20.30 6.78 -5.24
C GLN A 118 21.34 6.24 -4.21
N ASP A 119 22.12 6.98 -3.40
CA ASP A 119 22.00 8.30 -2.74
C ASP A 119 23.38 8.92 -2.35
N GLU A 120 23.36 10.25 -2.15
CA GLU A 120 24.15 11.14 -1.26
C GLU A 120 25.70 11.04 -1.15
N ALA A 121 26.40 11.96 -1.84
CA ALA A 121 27.55 12.74 -1.32
C ALA A 121 27.94 13.84 -2.31
N TYR A 122 27.27 15.01 -2.24
CA TYR A 122 27.74 16.22 -2.92
C TYR A 122 28.94 16.79 -2.14
N GLN A 123 30.15 16.38 -2.50
CA GLN A 123 31.32 17.22 -2.30
C GLN A 123 31.64 17.94 -3.61
N MET A 124 31.54 19.27 -3.51
CA MET A 124 32.21 20.26 -4.34
C MET A 124 33.49 19.72 -4.98
N PHE A 125 33.59 19.73 -6.31
CA PHE A 125 34.80 20.19 -6.98
C PHE A 125 34.43 20.90 -8.28
N THR A 126 34.90 22.14 -8.33
CA THR A 126 34.76 23.16 -9.36
C THR A 126 35.36 22.75 -10.70
N PHE A 127 34.64 23.07 -11.77
CA PHE A 127 35.14 23.12 -13.15
C PHE A 127 36.04 24.35 -13.31
N GLU A 128 37.36 24.20 -13.18
CA GLU A 128 38.34 25.23 -13.58
C GLU A 128 39.75 24.64 -13.69
N ALA A 129 40.04 24.01 -14.83
CA ALA A 129 41.35 23.70 -15.41
C ALA A 129 41.06 22.60 -16.45
N LEU A 130 41.04 22.86 -17.74
CA LEU A 130 42.22 22.95 -18.58
C LEU A 130 41.88 23.78 -19.82
N ARG A 131 42.21 25.07 -19.77
CA ARG A 131 42.57 25.85 -20.96
C ARG A 131 44.09 25.93 -20.99
N GLU A 132 44.63 25.86 -22.20
CA GLU A 132 46.03 26.06 -22.56
C GLU A 132 46.93 24.85 -22.30
N THR A 133 47.26 24.10 -23.36
CA THR A 133 48.47 24.34 -24.15
C THR A 133 48.43 23.49 -25.42
N GLU A 134 48.42 24.14 -26.59
CA GLU A 134 48.90 23.52 -27.82
C GLU A 134 50.41 23.21 -27.68
N PRO A 135 50.90 22.19 -28.42
CA PRO A 135 51.91 22.56 -29.39
C PRO A 135 51.69 21.94 -30.77
N LEU A 136 52.11 22.75 -31.74
CA LEU A 136 52.34 22.50 -33.16
C LEU A 136 52.73 21.05 -33.51
N ILE A 137 51.92 20.40 -34.36
CA ILE A 137 52.33 19.22 -35.12
C ILE A 137 52.70 19.70 -36.53
N GLU A 138 53.99 19.67 -36.84
CA GLU A 138 54.49 19.75 -38.21
C GLU A 138 54.02 18.53 -39.00
N THR A 139 53.48 18.82 -40.18
CA THR A 139 53.06 17.86 -41.20
C THR A 139 54.24 17.03 -41.72
N VAL A 140 54.22 15.71 -41.47
CA VAL A 140 54.94 14.73 -42.30
C VAL A 140 53.92 13.73 -42.83
N ALA A 141 53.62 13.86 -44.13
CA ALA A 141 52.78 12.93 -44.86
C ALA A 141 53.48 11.57 -44.98
N GLY A 142 52.89 10.54 -44.37
CA GLY A 142 53.20 9.13 -44.61
C GLY A 142 51.89 8.34 -44.65
N PRO A 143 51.73 7.36 -45.56
CA PRO A 143 50.50 6.60 -45.69
C PRO A 143 50.24 5.75 -44.44
N LEU A 144 49.05 5.87 -43.86
CA LEU A 144 48.58 5.04 -42.74
C LEU A 144 48.49 3.56 -43.17
N PRO A 145 48.93 2.60 -42.35
CA PRO A 145 48.75 1.18 -42.62
C PRO A 145 47.28 0.77 -42.35
N TYR A 146 46.65 0.21 -43.36
CA TYR A 146 45.43 -0.60 -43.40
C TYR A 146 44.64 -0.76 -42.08
N GLU A 147 43.45 -0.16 -42.02
CA GLU A 147 42.40 -0.51 -41.05
C GLU A 147 42.09 -2.01 -41.13
N LYS A 148 42.38 -2.72 -40.03
CA LYS A 148 41.86 -4.06 -39.80
C LYS A 148 40.35 -3.95 -39.60
N ILE A 149 39.58 -4.27 -40.64
CA ILE A 149 38.12 -4.43 -40.54
C ILE A 149 37.86 -5.55 -39.52
N LEU A 150 37.41 -5.21 -38.32
CA LEU A 150 36.91 -6.18 -37.35
C LEU A 150 35.67 -6.86 -37.98
N PRO A 151 35.58 -8.20 -37.97
CA PRO A 151 34.41 -8.89 -38.51
C PRO A 151 33.17 -8.47 -37.72
N THR A 152 32.15 -7.97 -38.42
CA THR A 152 30.83 -7.69 -37.84
C THR A 152 30.26 -8.97 -37.22
N PRO A 153 29.86 -8.96 -35.92
CA PRO A 153 29.28 -10.13 -35.27
C PRO A 153 28.03 -10.59 -36.03
N LYS A 154 27.91 -11.90 -36.27
CA LYS A 154 26.72 -12.48 -36.93
C LYS A 154 25.61 -12.61 -35.90
N ILE A 155 24.89 -11.51 -35.69
CA ILE A 155 23.75 -11.45 -34.76
C ILE A 155 22.60 -12.29 -35.31
N LYS A 156 22.14 -13.28 -34.54
CA LYS A 156 20.97 -14.10 -34.82
C LYS A 156 19.84 -13.74 -33.86
N ILE A 157 18.64 -13.51 -34.40
CA ILE A 157 17.43 -13.30 -33.60
C ILE A 157 16.66 -14.61 -33.49
N ILE A 158 16.27 -14.99 -32.27
CA ILE A 158 15.49 -16.19 -31.98
C ILE A 158 14.20 -15.75 -31.28
N ASN A 159 13.05 -16.10 -31.86
CA ASN A 159 11.74 -15.94 -31.23
C ASN A 159 11.23 -17.29 -30.74
N SER A 160 10.69 -17.33 -29.53
CA SER A 160 10.14 -18.55 -28.93
C SER A 160 8.96 -18.24 -28.01
N GLU A 161 8.19 -19.27 -27.68
CA GLU A 161 7.04 -19.18 -26.79
C GLU A 161 7.08 -20.39 -25.84
N ILE A 162 6.99 -20.14 -24.54
CA ILE A 162 7.06 -21.17 -23.50
C ILE A 162 5.90 -21.03 -22.52
N LYS A 163 5.47 -22.15 -21.93
CA LYS A 163 4.44 -22.18 -20.88
C LYS A 163 5.08 -22.47 -19.53
N VAL A 164 4.90 -21.56 -18.58
CA VAL A 164 5.54 -21.61 -17.25
C VAL A 164 4.46 -21.67 -16.18
N ALA A 165 4.60 -22.54 -15.17
CA ALA A 165 3.64 -22.56 -14.06
C ALA A 165 3.88 -21.37 -13.12
N TRP A 166 2.82 -20.85 -12.50
CA TRP A 166 2.91 -19.71 -11.57
C TRP A 166 3.93 -19.94 -10.46
N LYS A 167 3.98 -21.16 -9.90
CA LYS A 167 4.92 -21.55 -8.85
C LYS A 167 6.40 -21.46 -9.26
N ASP A 168 6.69 -21.52 -10.56
CA ASP A 168 8.06 -21.51 -11.09
C ASP A 168 8.53 -20.07 -11.41
N LEU A 169 7.64 -19.09 -11.27
CA LEU A 169 8.00 -17.66 -11.34
C LEU A 169 8.65 -17.23 -10.03
N ARG A 170 9.46 -16.18 -10.06
CA ARG A 170 9.86 -15.40 -8.88
C ARG A 170 9.44 -13.95 -9.11
N PHE A 171 8.67 -13.37 -8.22
CA PHE A 171 8.30 -11.96 -8.28
C PHE A 171 9.39 -11.14 -7.60
N ASP A 172 9.74 -10.04 -8.25
CA ASP A 172 10.73 -9.08 -7.81
C ASP A 172 10.10 -7.67 -7.95
N PHE A 173 10.80 -6.62 -7.52
CA PHE A 173 10.29 -5.25 -7.62
C PHE A 173 10.14 -4.81 -9.07
N GLY A 174 8.90 -4.75 -9.56
CA GLY A 174 8.57 -4.27 -10.89
C GLY A 174 8.79 -5.28 -12.03
N PHE A 175 9.10 -6.54 -11.71
CA PHE A 175 9.24 -7.61 -12.70
C PHE A 175 9.08 -9.00 -12.08
N CYS A 176 8.96 -10.03 -12.91
CA CYS A 176 9.14 -11.41 -12.48
C CYS A 176 10.16 -12.13 -13.35
N THR A 177 10.81 -13.13 -12.74
CA THR A 177 11.83 -13.95 -13.39
C THR A 177 11.42 -15.41 -13.51
N VAL A 178 11.96 -16.07 -14.52
CA VAL A 178 11.92 -17.53 -14.67
C VAL A 178 13.24 -18.01 -15.26
N GLU A 179 13.79 -19.07 -14.70
CA GLU A 179 14.93 -19.77 -15.29
C GLU A 179 14.44 -20.81 -16.30
N HIS A 180 14.91 -20.71 -17.55
CA HIS A 180 14.52 -21.66 -18.60
C HIS A 180 15.73 -22.20 -19.35
N LYS A 181 15.79 -23.53 -19.53
CA LYS A 181 16.81 -24.18 -20.35
C LYS A 181 16.43 -24.12 -21.82
N MET A 182 17.14 -23.31 -22.59
CA MET A 182 16.91 -23.16 -24.03
C MET A 182 17.66 -24.24 -24.80
N LYS A 183 16.92 -25.07 -25.56
CA LYS A 183 17.52 -26.14 -26.39
C LYS A 183 18.57 -25.60 -27.37
N GLN A 184 18.40 -24.36 -27.85
CA GLN A 184 19.32 -23.75 -28.81
C GLN A 184 20.62 -23.20 -28.20
N LEU A 185 20.71 -23.05 -26.87
CA LEU A 185 21.82 -22.35 -26.19
C LEU A 185 22.61 -23.24 -25.23
N ASN A 186 22.18 -24.50 -25.04
CA ASN A 186 22.73 -25.48 -24.08
C ASN A 186 22.88 -25.02 -22.61
N ASN A 187 22.48 -23.77 -22.30
CA ASN A 187 22.58 -23.12 -21.00
C ASN A 187 21.19 -22.69 -20.50
N GLN A 188 21.08 -22.44 -19.20
CA GLN A 188 19.92 -21.78 -18.59
C GLN A 188 19.99 -20.28 -18.85
N VAL A 189 18.83 -19.68 -19.14
CA VAL A 189 18.67 -18.24 -19.32
C VAL A 189 17.65 -17.74 -18.30
N GLU A 190 18.01 -16.70 -17.55
CA GLU A 190 17.05 -15.95 -16.72
C GLU A 190 16.23 -15.02 -17.63
N LEU A 191 14.92 -15.22 -17.65
CA LEU A 191 14.00 -14.41 -18.43
C LEU A 191 13.28 -13.45 -17.50
N ARG A 192 13.29 -12.15 -17.83
CA ARG A 192 12.64 -11.11 -17.03
C ARG A 192 11.43 -10.53 -17.77
N MET A 193 10.27 -10.51 -17.11
CA MET A 193 9.03 -9.91 -17.60
C MET A 193 8.67 -8.74 -16.68
N TYR A 194 8.60 -7.53 -17.24
CA TYR A 194 8.39 -6.31 -16.47
C TYR A 194 6.91 -6.05 -16.18
N ASN A 195 6.60 -5.74 -14.93
CA ASN A 195 5.32 -5.20 -14.49
C ASN A 195 5.53 -4.45 -13.17
N GLN A 196 5.35 -3.14 -13.18
CA GLN A 196 5.60 -2.23 -12.05
C GLN A 196 4.76 -2.51 -10.80
N CYS A 197 3.63 -3.22 -10.94
CA CYS A 197 2.77 -3.60 -9.83
C CYS A 197 3.29 -4.83 -9.08
N LEU A 198 4.29 -5.53 -9.61
CA LEU A 198 4.86 -6.71 -8.95
C LEU A 198 5.75 -6.31 -7.78
N ARG A 199 5.64 -7.11 -6.73
CA ARG A 199 6.33 -6.96 -5.46
C ARG A 199 6.80 -8.34 -5.00
N PRO A 200 8.00 -8.47 -4.41
CA PRO A 200 8.49 -9.78 -3.95
C PRO A 200 7.54 -10.46 -2.97
N GLU A 201 6.86 -9.70 -2.13
CA GLU A 201 5.90 -10.19 -1.14
C GLU A 201 4.73 -10.94 -1.79
N PHE A 202 4.43 -10.62 -3.06
CA PHE A 202 3.37 -11.28 -3.82
C PHE A 202 3.71 -12.71 -4.25
N ASP A 203 4.94 -13.18 -4.05
CA ASP A 203 5.30 -14.59 -4.19
C ASP A 203 4.42 -15.50 -3.34
N ALA A 204 4.07 -15.05 -2.12
CA ALA A 204 3.23 -15.80 -1.19
C ALA A 204 1.77 -15.98 -1.67
N ILE A 205 1.33 -15.17 -2.65
CA ILE A 205 -0.06 -15.17 -3.15
C ILE A 205 -0.19 -15.54 -4.63
N LYS A 206 0.85 -16.13 -5.25
CA LYS A 206 0.81 -16.58 -6.66
C LYS A 206 -0.41 -17.44 -7.01
N ASN A 207 -0.87 -18.27 -6.08
CA ASN A 207 -2.05 -19.11 -6.27
C ASN A 207 -3.32 -18.27 -6.44
N TYR A 208 -3.42 -17.10 -5.79
CA TYR A 208 -4.53 -16.17 -5.99
C TYR A 208 -4.50 -15.53 -7.36
N PHE A 209 -3.33 -15.11 -7.87
CA PHE A 209 -3.22 -14.63 -9.25
C PHE A 209 -3.63 -15.72 -10.26
N SER A 210 -3.17 -16.96 -10.06
CA SER A 210 -3.54 -18.10 -10.90
C SER A 210 -5.06 -18.33 -10.93
N LYS A 211 -5.71 -18.30 -9.75
CA LYS A 211 -7.17 -18.44 -9.62
C LYS A 211 -7.90 -17.25 -10.26
N LYS A 212 -7.48 -16.02 -9.96
CA LYS A 212 -8.13 -14.79 -10.42
C LYS A 212 -8.05 -14.60 -11.93
N LEU A 213 -6.91 -14.93 -12.52
CA LEU A 213 -6.68 -14.85 -13.97
C LEU A 213 -7.15 -16.12 -14.71
N ASN A 214 -7.75 -17.08 -13.99
CA ASN A 214 -8.24 -18.35 -14.51
C ASN A 214 -7.20 -19.09 -15.39
N SER A 215 -5.94 -19.11 -14.94
CA SER A 215 -4.86 -19.72 -15.68
C SER A 215 -3.90 -20.45 -14.74
N LYS A 216 -3.58 -21.71 -15.03
CA LYS A 216 -2.61 -22.51 -14.26
C LYS A 216 -1.15 -22.25 -14.69
N LYS A 217 -0.94 -21.70 -15.88
CA LYS A 217 0.38 -21.44 -16.47
C LYS A 217 0.34 -20.15 -17.28
N ILE A 218 1.37 -19.34 -17.18
CA ILE A 218 1.53 -18.16 -18.02
C ILE A 218 2.15 -18.54 -19.36
N ASN A 219 1.83 -17.77 -20.39
CA ASN A 219 2.47 -17.84 -21.68
C ASN A 219 3.54 -16.74 -21.78
N VAL A 220 4.80 -17.16 -21.97
CA VAL A 220 5.95 -16.25 -22.09
C VAL A 220 6.42 -16.23 -23.54
N LYS A 221 6.32 -15.06 -24.15
CA LYS A 221 6.91 -14.76 -25.46
C LYS A 221 8.32 -14.22 -25.26
N LEU A 222 9.27 -14.85 -25.93
CA LEU A 222 10.69 -14.57 -25.80
C LEU A 222 11.29 -14.14 -27.14
N GLN A 223 12.08 -13.07 -27.11
CA GLN A 223 12.96 -12.66 -28.18
C GLN A 223 14.40 -12.60 -27.64
N LEU A 224 15.31 -13.34 -28.28
CA LEU A 224 16.73 -13.34 -27.95
C LEU A 224 17.53 -12.80 -29.13
N LYS A 225 18.51 -11.94 -28.86
CA LYS A 225 19.59 -11.64 -29.80
C LYS A 225 20.85 -12.36 -29.33
N CYS A 226 21.39 -13.21 -30.20
CA CYS A 226 22.56 -14.02 -29.89
C CYS A 226 23.69 -13.73 -30.88
N ASP A 227 24.93 -13.71 -30.39
CA ASP A 227 26.13 -13.85 -31.22
C ASP A 227 26.66 -15.28 -31.04
N GLN A 228 26.57 -16.07 -32.11
CA GLN A 228 26.82 -17.51 -32.10
C GLN A 228 25.94 -18.25 -31.07
N ALA A 229 26.47 -18.47 -29.86
CA ALA A 229 25.81 -19.16 -28.75
C ALA A 229 25.65 -18.28 -27.49
N ASN A 230 26.16 -17.04 -27.50
CA ASN A 230 26.06 -16.12 -26.38
C ASN A 230 24.84 -15.23 -26.54
N VAL A 231 24.01 -15.13 -25.50
CA VAL A 231 22.86 -14.21 -25.46
C VAL A 231 23.39 -12.81 -25.19
N ILE A 232 23.19 -11.90 -26.15
CA ILE A 232 23.53 -10.48 -26.03
C ILE A 232 22.38 -9.71 -25.40
N GLU A 233 21.14 -10.06 -25.77
CA GLU A 233 19.92 -9.39 -25.31
C GLU A 233 18.80 -10.41 -25.20
N SER A 234 17.98 -10.28 -24.14
CA SER A 234 16.76 -11.06 -23.96
C SER A 234 15.59 -10.13 -23.62
N ARG A 235 14.45 -10.36 -24.28
CA ARG A 235 13.19 -9.69 -23.99
C ARG A 235 12.09 -10.73 -23.81
N ALA A 236 11.47 -10.75 -22.64
CA ALA A 236 10.35 -11.63 -22.33
C ALA A 236 9.11 -10.82 -21.96
N THR A 237 7.94 -11.27 -22.44
CA THR A 237 6.64 -10.65 -22.16
C THR A 237 5.58 -11.72 -21.94
N SER A 238 4.58 -11.45 -21.11
CA SER A 238 3.46 -12.35 -20.86
C SER A 238 2.18 -11.55 -20.65
N LYS A 239 1.12 -11.91 -21.39
CA LYS A 239 -0.19 -11.26 -21.25
C LYS A 239 -0.76 -11.44 -19.85
N GLU A 240 -0.54 -12.60 -19.24
CA GLU A 240 -1.01 -12.88 -17.89
C GLU A 240 -0.30 -12.02 -16.85
N ILE A 241 1.00 -11.75 -17.05
CA ILE A 241 1.75 -10.82 -16.20
C ILE A 241 1.27 -9.39 -16.43
N ASP A 242 1.03 -8.97 -17.67
CA ASP A 242 0.54 -7.61 -17.99
C ASP A 242 -0.84 -7.32 -17.37
N LEU A 243 -1.67 -8.34 -17.14
CA LEU A 243 -2.98 -8.20 -16.49
C LEU A 243 -2.89 -7.92 -14.99
N ILE A 244 -1.73 -8.15 -14.35
CA ILE A 244 -1.53 -7.84 -12.94
C ILE A 244 -1.45 -6.31 -12.78
N ASN A 245 -2.53 -5.72 -12.29
CA ASN A 245 -2.65 -4.28 -12.10
C ASN A 245 -3.22 -4.00 -10.70
N PRO A 246 -3.27 -2.72 -10.27
CA PRO A 246 -3.75 -2.38 -8.92
C PRO A 246 -5.17 -2.90 -8.64
N SER A 247 -6.05 -2.92 -9.64
CA SER A 247 -7.42 -3.44 -9.50
C SER A 247 -7.45 -4.95 -9.23
N ILE A 248 -6.62 -5.74 -9.94
CA ILE A 248 -6.50 -7.18 -9.68
C ILE A 248 -5.93 -7.42 -8.27
N ILE A 249 -4.89 -6.69 -7.88
CA ILE A 249 -4.26 -6.78 -6.56
C ILE A 249 -5.29 -6.45 -5.46
N GLU A 250 -6.00 -5.33 -5.58
CA GLU A 250 -7.02 -4.93 -4.60
C GLU A 250 -8.16 -5.95 -4.54
N SER A 251 -8.56 -6.52 -5.67
CA SER A 251 -9.60 -7.55 -5.70
C SER A 251 -9.18 -8.85 -5.00
N ILE A 252 -7.90 -9.22 -5.08
CA ILE A 252 -7.34 -10.38 -4.36
C ILE A 252 -7.31 -10.08 -2.86
N LYS A 253 -6.80 -8.91 -2.48
CA LYS A 253 -6.78 -8.43 -1.09
C LYS A 253 -8.17 -8.46 -0.47
N PHE A 254 -9.18 -7.90 -1.16
CA PHE A 254 -10.58 -7.89 -0.73
C PHE A 254 -11.13 -9.31 -0.54
N GLU A 255 -10.88 -10.22 -1.48
CA GLU A 255 -11.32 -11.61 -1.40
C GLU A 255 -10.70 -12.33 -0.18
N MET A 256 -9.41 -12.11 0.07
CA MET A 256 -8.72 -12.68 1.23
C MET A 256 -9.26 -12.15 2.55
N LEU A 257 -9.51 -10.84 2.65
CA LEU A 257 -10.06 -10.22 3.85
C LEU A 257 -11.49 -10.69 4.15
N LYS A 258 -12.34 -10.83 3.13
CA LYS A 258 -13.73 -11.30 3.30
C LYS A 258 -13.80 -12.71 3.91
N GLU A 259 -12.77 -13.52 3.68
CA GLU A 259 -12.68 -14.86 4.22
C GLU A 259 -12.06 -14.91 5.63
N LEU A 260 -11.44 -13.83 6.13
CA LEU A 260 -10.80 -13.80 7.46
C LEU A 260 -11.73 -14.24 8.61
N PRO A 261 -12.95 -13.70 8.76
CA PRO A 261 -13.81 -14.07 9.89
C PRO A 261 -14.27 -15.53 9.87
N LYS A 262 -14.20 -16.18 8.70
CA LYS A 262 -14.64 -17.56 8.49
C LYS A 262 -13.51 -18.59 8.64
N LYS A 263 -12.26 -18.14 8.63
CA LYS A 263 -11.10 -19.04 8.63
C LYS A 263 -10.95 -19.75 9.96
N LYS A 264 -10.52 -21.01 9.86
CA LYS A 264 -10.12 -21.80 11.02
C LYS A 264 -8.68 -21.43 11.38
N TYR A 265 -8.45 -21.22 12.66
CA TYR A 265 -7.13 -20.89 13.17
C TYR A 265 -6.34 -22.16 13.50
N MET A 266 -5.02 -22.10 13.36
CA MET A 266 -4.09 -22.97 14.09
C MET A 266 -4.34 -22.73 15.57
N GLU A 267 -4.47 -23.79 16.35
CA GLU A 267 -4.69 -23.65 17.79
C GLU A 267 -3.33 -23.62 18.50
N PRO A 268 -2.82 -22.47 18.94
CA PRO A 268 -1.96 -22.42 20.11
C PRO A 268 -2.87 -22.43 21.34
N ILE A 269 -2.74 -23.47 22.17
CA ILE A 269 -3.60 -23.68 23.35
C ILE A 269 -3.38 -22.58 24.41
N ASP A 270 -2.23 -21.89 24.39
CA ASP A 270 -1.77 -21.02 25.48
C ASP A 270 -1.62 -19.53 25.11
N LYS A 271 -2.21 -19.06 23.99
CA LYS A 271 -2.08 -17.66 23.56
C LYS A 271 -3.39 -17.07 23.05
N SER A 272 -3.73 -15.88 23.54
CA SER A 272 -4.99 -15.21 23.21
C SER A 272 -4.83 -13.81 22.62
N LEU A 273 -3.65 -13.19 22.77
CA LEU A 273 -3.33 -11.88 22.18
C LEU A 273 -2.29 -12.01 21.07
N PHE A 274 -2.69 -11.69 19.84
CA PHE A 274 -1.84 -11.79 18.65
C PHE A 274 -1.43 -10.40 18.15
N THR A 275 -0.17 -10.18 17.78
CA THR A 275 0.17 -9.07 16.85
C THR A 275 -0.42 -9.36 15.46
N MET A 276 -0.41 -8.38 14.55
CA MET A 276 -0.75 -8.61 13.15
C MET A 276 0.05 -9.77 12.53
N ASP A 277 1.37 -9.77 12.69
CA ASP A 277 2.24 -10.83 12.15
C ASP A 277 1.83 -12.21 12.69
N GLN A 278 1.65 -12.32 14.01
CA GLN A 278 1.25 -13.56 14.67
C GLN A 278 -0.17 -13.98 14.30
N TYR A 279 -1.05 -13.01 14.05
CA TYR A 279 -2.40 -13.25 13.57
C TYR A 279 -2.36 -13.90 12.19
N PHE A 280 -1.57 -13.37 11.25
CA PHE A 280 -1.40 -13.96 9.93
C PHE A 280 -0.76 -15.36 9.98
N GLU A 281 0.25 -15.56 10.83
CA GLU A 281 0.85 -16.88 11.08
C GLU A 281 -0.15 -17.90 11.65
N SER A 282 -1.14 -17.44 12.43
CA SER A 282 -2.14 -18.30 13.06
C SER A 282 -3.21 -18.81 12.08
N LEU A 283 -3.32 -18.28 10.87
CA LEU A 283 -4.32 -18.69 9.90
C LEU A 283 -3.92 -20.01 9.23
N LYS A 284 -4.80 -21.02 9.20
CA LYS A 284 -4.60 -22.22 8.37
C LYS A 284 -4.71 -21.84 6.88
N ASP A 285 -3.87 -22.44 6.03
CA ASP A 285 -3.81 -22.29 4.55
C ASP A 285 -3.23 -20.97 3.98
N GLU A 286 -3.27 -20.85 2.63
CA GLU A 286 -2.78 -19.81 1.67
C GLU A 286 -2.99 -18.32 2.09
N SER A 287 -3.68 -18.09 3.21
CA SER A 287 -3.89 -16.83 3.91
C SER A 287 -2.62 -16.13 4.40
N SER A 288 -1.51 -16.86 4.53
CA SER A 288 -0.22 -16.34 5.01
C SER A 288 0.29 -15.17 4.16
N GLY A 289 -0.14 -15.08 2.91
CA GLY A 289 0.17 -13.98 2.02
C GLY A 289 -0.52 -12.65 2.34
N LEU A 290 -1.41 -12.58 3.35
CA LEU A 290 -2.01 -11.29 3.76
C LEU A 290 -0.97 -10.28 4.21
N GLY A 291 0.14 -10.74 4.83
CA GLY A 291 1.26 -9.89 5.19
C GLY A 291 1.87 -9.13 4.01
N ALA A 292 1.64 -9.59 2.77
CA ALA A 292 2.10 -8.88 1.57
C ALA A 292 1.35 -7.57 1.28
N PHE A 293 0.22 -7.31 1.94
CA PHE A 293 -0.62 -6.14 1.69
C PHE A 293 -0.57 -5.08 2.80
N TYR A 294 0.00 -5.40 3.97
CA TYR A 294 -0.09 -4.55 5.16
C TYR A 294 1.27 -4.31 5.77
N ASP A 295 1.65 -3.03 5.84
CA ASP A 295 2.87 -2.61 6.55
C ASP A 295 2.63 -2.48 8.07
N ASN A 296 1.37 -2.26 8.47
CA ASN A 296 1.00 -2.05 9.86
C ASN A 296 -0.45 -2.47 10.16
N GLU A 297 -0.74 -2.64 11.45
CA GLU A 297 -2.05 -3.04 11.97
C GLU A 297 -3.18 -2.04 11.69
N SER A 298 -2.88 -0.74 11.53
CA SER A 298 -3.89 0.30 11.34
C SER A 298 -4.50 0.18 9.94
N MET A 299 -3.66 -0.08 8.93
CA MET A 299 -4.13 -0.36 7.57
C MET A 299 -5.02 -1.61 7.54
N LEU A 300 -4.61 -2.67 8.24
CA LEU A 300 -5.40 -3.89 8.33
C LEU A 300 -6.75 -3.63 9.02
N LEU A 301 -6.76 -2.89 10.12
CA LEU A 301 -7.99 -2.57 10.84
C LEU A 301 -8.93 -1.74 9.97
N ASP A 302 -8.43 -0.70 9.30
CA ASP A 302 -9.21 0.15 8.41
C ASP A 302 -9.84 -0.65 7.27
N ASP A 303 -9.09 -1.56 6.66
CA ASP A 303 -9.62 -2.41 5.60
C ASP A 303 -10.60 -3.46 6.13
N ILE A 304 -10.40 -4.02 7.33
CA ILE A 304 -11.39 -4.88 7.97
C ILE A 304 -12.69 -4.11 8.18
N LEU A 305 -12.62 -2.89 8.73
CA LEU A 305 -13.78 -2.05 9.03
C LEU A 305 -14.50 -1.56 7.76
N SER A 306 -13.79 -1.40 6.64
CA SER A 306 -14.39 -0.94 5.38
C SER A 306 -15.21 -2.02 4.67
N ILE A 307 -14.81 -3.30 4.81
CA ILE A 307 -15.47 -4.41 4.11
C ILE A 307 -16.49 -5.15 4.97
N THR A 308 -16.44 -4.96 6.30
CA THR A 308 -17.35 -5.62 7.22
C THR A 308 -18.42 -4.65 7.71
N SER A 309 -19.69 -5.04 7.62
CA SER A 309 -20.78 -4.30 8.28
C SER A 309 -20.71 -4.55 9.78
N THR A 310 -19.89 -3.77 10.48
CA THR A 310 -19.59 -4.02 11.89
C THR A 310 -20.58 -3.34 12.82
N LYS A 311 -21.01 -4.05 13.88
CA LYS A 311 -21.85 -3.45 14.92
C LYS A 311 -21.12 -2.29 15.61
N HIS A 312 -19.82 -2.46 15.83
CA HIS A 312 -18.99 -1.54 16.61
C HIS A 312 -18.10 -0.66 15.73
N TYR A 313 -18.48 -0.41 14.47
CA TYR A 313 -17.72 0.41 13.53
C TYR A 313 -17.26 1.74 14.15
N LYS A 314 -18.20 2.52 14.71
CA LYS A 314 -17.92 3.83 15.30
C LYS A 314 -16.96 3.72 16.50
N ASN A 315 -17.15 2.71 17.35
CA ASN A 315 -16.34 2.44 18.53
C ASN A 315 -14.91 2.09 18.14
N LEU A 316 -14.73 1.13 17.23
CA LEU A 316 -13.43 0.67 16.76
C LEU A 316 -12.67 1.76 16.03
N ARG A 317 -13.37 2.57 15.22
CA ARG A 317 -12.74 3.72 14.56
C ARG A 317 -12.21 4.72 15.58
N TYR A 318 -13.03 5.07 16.56
CA TYR A 318 -12.64 5.99 17.63
C TYR A 318 -11.45 5.46 18.45
N LEU A 319 -11.46 4.17 18.81
CA LEU A 319 -10.36 3.56 19.55
C LEU A 319 -9.08 3.47 18.72
N SER A 320 -9.20 3.20 17.42
CA SER A 320 -8.06 3.18 16.50
C SER A 320 -7.37 4.54 16.44
N ASP A 321 -8.15 5.63 16.36
CA ASP A 321 -7.61 6.98 16.30
C ASP A 321 -6.89 7.39 17.60
N LEU A 322 -7.27 6.79 18.75
CA LEU A 322 -6.66 7.04 20.06
C LEU A 322 -5.53 6.07 20.43
N HIS A 323 -5.31 5.04 19.63
CA HIS A 323 -4.39 3.97 19.98
C HIS A 323 -2.95 4.45 20.00
N ALA A 324 -2.25 4.21 21.10
CA ALA A 324 -0.85 4.59 21.30
C ALA A 324 0.11 3.62 20.58
N HIS A 325 0.10 3.66 19.24
CA HIS A 325 0.90 2.80 18.35
C HIS A 325 2.40 2.82 18.68
N GLN A 326 2.92 3.96 19.13
CA GLN A 326 4.32 4.15 19.52
C GLN A 326 4.71 3.38 20.79
N ILE A 327 3.74 2.95 21.59
CA ILE A 327 3.97 2.23 22.86
C ILE A 327 3.64 0.74 22.71
N MET A 328 2.51 0.42 22.07
CA MET A 328 2.05 -0.96 21.93
C MET A 328 1.42 -1.18 20.56
N LYS A 329 1.85 -2.24 19.86
CA LYS A 329 1.15 -2.72 18.67
C LYS A 329 -0.28 -3.16 19.01
N LEU A 330 -1.23 -2.90 18.11
CA LEU A 330 -2.61 -3.39 18.25
C LEU A 330 -2.61 -4.92 18.41
N ARG A 331 -3.46 -5.43 19.30
CA ARG A 331 -3.61 -6.89 19.49
C ARG A 331 -4.94 -7.38 18.95
N PHE A 332 -4.91 -8.56 18.36
CA PHE A 332 -6.05 -9.28 17.82
C PHE A 332 -6.38 -10.46 18.72
N ILE A 333 -7.66 -10.70 18.93
CA ILE A 333 -8.21 -11.87 19.60
C ILE A 333 -9.09 -12.59 18.58
N LEU A 334 -8.92 -13.92 18.47
CA LEU A 334 -9.54 -14.70 17.41
C LEU A 334 -11.02 -15.02 17.67
N LYS A 335 -11.38 -15.23 18.94
CA LYS A 335 -12.72 -15.68 19.36
C LYS A 335 -13.13 -15.03 20.70
N PRO A 336 -14.22 -14.23 20.71
CA PRO A 336 -14.82 -13.60 19.54
C PRO A 336 -13.79 -12.70 18.84
N PHE A 337 -13.94 -12.48 17.53
CA PHE A 337 -12.99 -11.65 16.80
C PHE A 337 -13.05 -10.20 17.33
N SER A 338 -11.95 -9.76 17.93
CA SER A 338 -11.91 -8.56 18.76
C SER A 338 -10.49 -7.99 18.83
N PHE A 339 -10.39 -6.77 19.38
CA PHE A 339 -9.17 -5.97 19.39
C PHE A 339 -8.86 -5.50 20.79
N VAL A 340 -7.56 -5.39 21.10
CA VAL A 340 -7.08 -4.75 22.33
C VAL A 340 -6.24 -3.54 21.99
N PHE A 341 -6.76 -2.38 22.39
CA PHE A 341 -6.14 -1.08 22.21
C PHE A 341 -5.41 -0.65 23.48
N LEU A 342 -4.41 0.20 23.32
CA LEU A 342 -3.76 0.94 24.40
C LEU A 342 -4.05 2.41 24.20
N ILE A 343 -4.67 3.04 25.20
CA ILE A 343 -4.87 4.48 25.22
C ILE A 343 -4.03 5.09 26.34
N GLU A 344 -3.33 6.16 26.02
CA GLU A 344 -2.65 6.98 27.00
C GLU A 344 -3.63 8.02 27.58
N GLY A 345 -4.12 7.80 28.80
CA GLY A 345 -4.97 8.73 29.52
C GLY A 345 -4.18 9.82 30.23
N VAL A 346 -4.85 10.61 31.08
CA VAL A 346 -4.17 11.73 31.80
C VAL A 346 -3.18 11.18 32.83
N ARG A 347 -3.62 10.22 33.67
CA ARG A 347 -2.85 9.70 34.81
C ARG A 347 -2.38 8.26 34.65
N ALA A 348 -2.94 7.52 33.70
CA ALA A 348 -2.76 6.08 33.56
C ALA A 348 -2.67 5.67 32.08
N TYR A 349 -2.19 4.45 31.86
CA TYR A 349 -2.42 3.71 30.62
C TYR A 349 -3.72 2.90 30.76
N HIS A 350 -4.45 2.82 29.65
CA HIS A 350 -5.74 2.15 29.58
C HIS A 350 -5.68 1.06 28.52
N ILE A 351 -5.88 -0.19 28.91
CA ILE A 351 -6.00 -1.32 28.00
C ILE A 351 -7.49 -1.53 27.73
N ILE A 352 -7.89 -1.49 26.46
CA ILE A 352 -9.30 -1.53 26.08
C ILE A 352 -9.56 -2.73 25.18
N TRP A 353 -10.46 -3.61 25.59
CA TRP A 353 -10.93 -4.73 24.77
C TRP A 353 -12.31 -4.40 24.18
N GLU A 354 -12.38 -4.42 22.84
CA GLU A 354 -13.57 -4.15 22.06
C GLU A 354 -13.78 -5.21 20.99
N THR A 355 -15.03 -5.63 20.76
CA THR A 355 -15.34 -6.69 19.82
C THR A 355 -15.72 -6.15 18.46
N LEU A 356 -15.53 -6.94 17.40
CA LEU A 356 -15.92 -6.52 16.06
C LEU A 356 -17.45 -6.44 15.92
N ASN A 357 -18.17 -7.45 16.43
CA ASN A 357 -19.56 -7.72 16.05
C ASN A 357 -20.46 -8.35 17.12
N THR A 358 -19.93 -8.68 18.29
CA THR A 358 -20.72 -9.29 19.37
C THR A 358 -21.27 -8.21 20.30
N GLU A 359 -22.46 -8.40 20.88
CA GLU A 359 -23.12 -7.39 21.75
C GLU A 359 -22.51 -7.30 23.16
N GLU A 360 -21.21 -7.51 23.25
CA GLU A 360 -20.47 -7.54 24.49
C GLU A 360 -20.07 -6.12 24.89
N ALA A 361 -19.95 -5.86 26.19
CA ALA A 361 -19.48 -4.57 26.68
C ALA A 361 -18.01 -4.33 26.31
N THR A 362 -17.60 -3.07 26.22
CA THR A 362 -16.19 -2.69 26.21
C THR A 362 -15.60 -2.88 27.60
N TYR A 363 -14.43 -3.51 27.68
CA TYR A 363 -13.70 -3.70 28.94
C TYR A 363 -12.50 -2.77 28.97
N VAL A 364 -12.30 -2.08 30.10
CA VAL A 364 -11.20 -1.13 30.29
C VAL A 364 -10.42 -1.50 31.55
N TRP A 365 -9.14 -1.81 31.40
CA TRP A 365 -8.21 -1.99 32.51
C TRP A 365 -7.28 -0.79 32.61
N HIS A 366 -6.80 -0.55 33.83
CA HIS A 366 -5.96 0.61 34.15
C HIS A 366 -4.63 0.16 34.71
N THR A 367 -3.56 0.83 34.31
CA THR A 367 -2.24 0.65 34.91
C THR A 367 -1.50 1.97 34.95
N GLU A 368 -0.55 2.10 35.87
CA GLU A 368 0.28 3.30 35.96
C GLU A 368 1.07 3.53 34.67
N LYS A 369 1.44 4.79 34.40
CA LYS A 369 2.27 5.15 33.24
C LYS A 369 3.72 4.69 33.36
N ASN A 370 3.92 3.38 33.42
CA ASN A 370 5.19 2.73 33.65
C ASN A 370 5.26 1.47 32.78
N LEU A 371 6.31 1.35 31.95
CA LEU A 371 6.43 0.24 30.99
C LEU A 371 6.48 -1.14 31.65
N PRO A 372 7.25 -1.38 32.74
CA PRO A 372 7.16 -2.61 33.51
C PRO A 372 5.74 -2.94 34.00
N HIS A 373 5.01 -1.98 34.58
CA HIS A 373 3.63 -2.18 35.03
C HIS A 373 2.67 -2.44 33.86
N LEU A 374 2.87 -1.77 32.73
CA LEU A 374 2.11 -2.02 31.51
C LEU A 374 2.32 -3.45 30.98
N LYS A 375 3.57 -3.92 30.96
CA LYS A 375 3.90 -5.28 30.53
C LYS A 375 3.25 -6.32 31.44
N GLY A 376 3.32 -6.13 32.76
CA GLY A 376 2.67 -7.00 33.73
C GLY A 376 1.14 -6.99 33.57
N MET A 377 0.55 -5.81 33.38
CA MET A 377 -0.89 -5.67 33.14
C MET A 377 -1.32 -6.38 31.84
N LEU A 378 -0.54 -6.27 30.76
CA LEU A 378 -0.87 -6.95 29.50
C LEU A 378 -0.87 -8.48 29.63
N GLN A 379 0.09 -9.03 30.37
CA GLN A 379 0.13 -10.47 30.69
C GLN A 379 -1.08 -10.91 31.52
N HIS A 380 -1.47 -10.08 32.49
CA HIS A 380 -2.65 -10.33 33.31
C HIS A 380 -3.94 -10.28 32.48
N VAL A 381 -4.09 -9.28 31.61
CA VAL A 381 -5.23 -9.17 30.67
C VAL A 381 -5.28 -10.37 29.73
N GLU A 382 -4.15 -10.86 29.22
CA GLU A 382 -4.13 -12.08 28.40
C GLU A 382 -4.65 -13.31 29.17
N ALA A 383 -4.21 -13.51 30.42
CA ALA A 383 -4.68 -14.60 31.27
C ALA A 383 -6.18 -14.49 31.60
N ILE A 384 -6.69 -13.26 31.78
CA ILE A 384 -8.13 -13.00 31.93
C ILE A 384 -8.89 -13.41 30.67
N ILE A 385 -8.42 -13.00 29.50
CA ILE A 385 -9.06 -13.33 28.22
C ILE A 385 -9.06 -14.84 27.98
N GLN A 386 -7.97 -15.54 28.29
CA GLN A 386 -7.91 -17.00 28.23
C GLN A 386 -8.96 -17.64 29.14
N THR A 387 -9.05 -17.15 30.38
CA THR A 387 -10.05 -17.63 31.34
C THR A 387 -11.47 -17.41 30.84
N ILE A 388 -11.75 -16.23 30.26
CA ILE A 388 -13.04 -15.90 29.66
C ILE A 388 -13.36 -16.81 28.46
N GLN A 389 -12.36 -17.15 27.64
CA GLN A 389 -12.52 -18.04 26.50
C GLN A 389 -12.82 -19.49 26.92
N VAL A 390 -12.24 -19.96 28.03
CA VAL A 390 -12.40 -21.34 28.53
C VAL A 390 -13.64 -21.50 29.41
N GLN A 391 -13.81 -20.61 30.39
CA GLN A 391 -14.82 -20.73 31.46
C GLN A 391 -16.04 -19.85 31.24
N GLY A 392 -16.01 -18.98 30.22
CA GLY A 392 -17.06 -18.01 29.94
C GLY A 392 -16.97 -16.74 30.79
N LYS A 393 -17.61 -15.68 30.30
CA LYS A 393 -17.57 -14.32 30.89
C LYS A 393 -18.18 -14.22 32.29
N LEU A 394 -19.21 -15.00 32.59
CA LEU A 394 -19.90 -14.95 33.88
C LEU A 394 -18.97 -15.36 35.02
N SER A 395 -18.13 -16.38 34.79
CA SER A 395 -17.12 -16.86 35.74
C SER A 395 -16.11 -15.76 36.11
N TYR A 396 -15.67 -14.98 35.11
CA TYR A 396 -14.79 -13.83 35.35
C TYR A 396 -15.50 -12.69 36.10
N ILE A 397 -16.72 -12.32 35.71
CA ILE A 397 -17.46 -11.24 36.39
C ILE A 397 -17.70 -11.58 37.87
N GLN A 398 -17.90 -12.86 38.18
CA GLN A 398 -18.13 -13.34 39.55
C GLN A 398 -16.85 -13.48 40.37
N SER A 399 -15.65 -13.39 39.76
CA SER A 399 -14.38 -13.50 40.49
C SER A 399 -14.12 -12.32 41.43
N GLY A 400 -14.80 -11.19 41.22
CA GLY A 400 -14.72 -10.01 42.09
C GLY A 400 -13.47 -9.14 41.87
N GLU A 401 -12.77 -9.29 40.74
CA GLU A 401 -11.66 -8.40 40.40
C GLU A 401 -12.11 -6.94 40.28
N SER A 402 -11.41 -6.02 40.94
CA SER A 402 -11.79 -4.61 41.08
C SER A 402 -11.09 -3.66 40.09
N ASN A 403 -10.15 -4.15 39.29
CA ASN A 403 -9.26 -3.31 38.47
C ASN A 403 -9.70 -3.16 37.00
N TYR A 404 -11.00 -3.29 36.73
CA TYR A 404 -11.55 -3.05 35.39
C TYR A 404 -12.91 -2.34 35.45
N LYS A 405 -13.21 -1.62 34.37
CA LYS A 405 -14.52 -1.01 34.13
C LYS A 405 -15.16 -1.63 32.89
N ARG A 406 -16.49 -1.61 32.85
CA ARG A 406 -17.29 -2.04 31.70
C ARG A 406 -18.14 -0.89 31.20
N ILE A 407 -18.15 -0.70 29.89
CA ILE A 407 -19.03 0.25 29.21
C ILE A 407 -20.04 -0.56 28.41
N PHE A 408 -21.32 -0.43 28.77
CA PHE A 408 -22.39 -1.14 28.08
C PHE A 408 -22.84 -0.35 26.86
N HIS A 409 -22.95 -1.04 25.72
CA HIS A 409 -23.47 -0.45 24.50
C HIS A 409 -24.99 -0.30 24.57
N ASP A 410 -25.49 0.82 24.06
CA ASP A 410 -26.93 1.06 23.88
C ASP A 410 -27.27 0.90 22.39
N TYR A 411 -28.03 -0.14 22.06
CA TYR A 411 -28.45 -0.42 20.68
C TYR A 411 -29.88 0.10 20.39
N SER A 412 -30.48 0.85 21.30
CA SER A 412 -31.80 1.41 21.07
C SER A 412 -31.74 2.48 19.97
N LYS A 413 -32.72 2.49 19.07
CA LYS A 413 -32.78 3.48 17.98
C LYS A 413 -33.04 4.92 18.45
N LEU A 414 -33.37 5.09 19.73
CA LEU A 414 -33.80 6.36 20.32
C LEU A 414 -32.64 7.19 20.88
N VAL A 415 -31.49 6.55 21.13
CA VAL A 415 -30.29 7.16 21.72
C VAL A 415 -29.14 6.93 20.76
N ASP A 416 -28.33 7.96 20.48
CA ASP A 416 -27.05 7.72 19.79
C ASP A 416 -26.11 7.00 20.76
N GLY A 417 -26.24 5.67 20.81
CA GLY A 417 -25.53 4.82 21.77
C GLY A 417 -24.01 4.96 21.69
N PHE A 418 -23.49 5.35 20.53
CA PHE A 418 -22.07 5.67 20.38
C PHE A 418 -21.67 6.94 21.14
N VAL A 419 -22.48 8.00 21.11
CA VAL A 419 -22.18 9.26 21.84
C VAL A 419 -22.16 9.00 23.34
N LYS A 420 -23.13 8.23 23.85
CA LYS A 420 -23.15 7.82 25.26
C LYS A 420 -21.92 7.00 25.63
N TRP A 421 -21.63 5.96 24.85
CA TRP A 421 -20.46 5.10 25.03
C TRP A 421 -19.16 5.91 25.04
N LYS A 422 -19.02 6.87 24.11
CA LYS A 422 -17.86 7.73 24.00
C LYS A 422 -17.70 8.59 25.26
N GLY A 423 -18.78 9.21 25.74
CA GLY A 423 -18.76 10.00 26.97
C GLY A 423 -18.37 9.15 28.19
N ASP A 424 -18.91 7.94 28.31
CA ASP A 424 -18.53 7.00 29.37
C ASP A 424 -17.04 6.63 29.29
N LEU A 425 -16.51 6.41 28.09
CA LEU A 425 -15.10 6.11 27.89
C LEU A 425 -14.22 7.31 28.26
N GLU A 426 -14.52 8.51 27.78
CA GLU A 426 -13.75 9.72 28.07
C GLU A 426 -13.70 10.01 29.58
N ASN A 427 -14.82 9.81 30.29
CA ASN A 427 -14.87 9.91 31.75
C ASN A 427 -13.97 8.89 32.47
N ILE A 428 -13.69 7.75 31.83
CA ILE A 428 -12.81 6.70 32.37
C ILE A 428 -11.34 7.00 32.06
N LEU A 429 -11.03 7.72 30.98
CA LEU A 429 -9.67 8.05 30.54
C LEU A 429 -9.06 9.26 31.26
N TYR A 430 -9.90 10.08 31.89
CA TYR A 430 -9.50 11.22 32.73
C TYR A 430 -9.10 10.77 34.14
#